data_AF-A0A0S8IT63-F1
#
_entry.id   AF-A0A0S8IT63-F1
#
_cell.length_a   1.000
_cell.length_b   1.000
_cell.length_c   1.000
_cell.angle_alpha   90.00
_cell.angle_beta   90.00
_cell.angle_gamma   90.00
#
_symmetry.space_group_name_H-M   'P 1'
#
loop_
_entity.id
_entity.type
_entity.pdbx_description
1 polymer ?
#
loop_
_entity_poly.entity_id
_entity_poly.type
_entity_poly.pdbx_seq_one_letter_code
_entity_poly.pdbx_strand_id
1 'polypeptide(L)'
;MEGNHLQQKRDRVSIFDASTGVVKEVEKINKSDEEWKSWLIPQQYLITRKKGTERAFSGKYYTLKEEGIYRCVCCGTDLFSSDTKFESGSGWPSFWAPVSEKNVSTNIDYGDGRIRTEVICRRCDAHLGHVFDDG
;
A
#
# COMPACT_ATOMS: atom_id res chain seq x y z
N MET A 1 16.46 3.20 36.21
CA MET A 1 15.33 3.16 35.25
C MET A 1 15.87 2.56 33.97
N GLU A 2 16.10 1.25 34.01
CA GLU A 2 16.65 0.46 32.92
C GLU A 2 15.49 -0.12 32.11
N GLY A 3 15.57 -0.04 30.79
CA GLY A 3 14.68 -0.74 29.89
C GLY A 3 13.97 0.15 28.89
N ASN A 4 14.69 0.62 27.86
CA ASN A 4 14.10 0.68 26.51
C ASN A 4 15.13 0.78 25.36
N HIS A 5 16.34 0.23 25.53
CA HIS A 5 17.40 0.33 24.51
C HIS A 5 17.47 -0.87 23.54
N LEU A 6 16.52 -1.81 23.63
CA LEU A 6 16.51 -3.03 22.82
C LEU A 6 15.43 -3.08 21.73
N GLN A 7 14.51 -2.11 21.64
CA GLN A 7 13.44 -2.13 20.64
C GLN A 7 13.84 -1.55 19.27
N GLN A 8 15.04 -0.97 19.12
CA GLN A 8 15.42 -0.23 17.90
C GLN A 8 16.12 -1.05 16.80
N LYS A 9 16.19 -2.38 16.91
CA LYS A 9 17.06 -3.19 16.02
C LYS A 9 16.39 -4.09 14.98
N ARG A 10 15.07 -4.06 14.75
CA ARG A 10 14.42 -5.15 13.99
C ARG A 10 13.47 -4.85 12.84
N ASP A 11 13.17 -3.59 12.50
CA ASP A 11 12.17 -3.36 11.44
C ASP A 11 12.78 -2.62 10.24
N ARG A 12 13.85 -3.16 9.65
CA ARG A 12 14.29 -2.75 8.31
C ARG A 12 13.62 -3.63 7.27
N VAL A 13 13.22 -3.04 6.16
CA VAL A 13 12.62 -3.74 5.03
C VAL A 13 13.34 -3.37 3.75
N SER A 14 13.54 -4.37 2.90
CA SER A 14 14.03 -4.20 1.54
C SER A 14 12.91 -3.62 0.67
N ILE A 15 13.11 -2.43 0.11
CA ILE A 15 12.18 -1.78 -0.82
C ILE A 15 12.91 -1.52 -2.14
N PHE A 16 12.30 -1.92 -3.24
CA PHE A 16 12.74 -1.60 -4.58
C PHE A 16 12.38 -0.16 -4.94
N ASP A 17 13.34 0.59 -5.48
CA ASP A 17 13.14 1.94 -5.96
C ASP A 17 12.99 1.90 -7.49
N ALA A 18 11.79 2.23 -8.00
CA ALA A 18 11.48 2.09 -9.41
C ALA A 18 12.24 3.11 -10.27
N SER A 19 12.67 4.23 -9.69
CA SER A 19 13.42 5.27 -10.41
C SER A 19 14.89 4.94 -10.60
N THR A 20 15.47 4.16 -9.69
CA THR A 20 16.90 3.82 -9.69
C THR A 20 17.18 2.35 -9.99
N GLY A 21 16.15 1.49 -10.01
CA GLY A 21 16.28 0.07 -10.29
C GLY A 21 17.01 -0.74 -9.20
N VAL A 22 17.20 -0.17 -8.02
CA VAL A 22 17.95 -0.81 -6.92
C VAL A 22 17.07 -1.07 -5.71
N VAL A 23 17.40 -2.14 -4.99
CA VAL A 23 16.77 -2.47 -3.70
C VAL A 23 17.51 -1.75 -2.58
N LYS A 24 16.77 -1.01 -1.75
CA LYS A 24 17.30 -0.23 -0.62
C LYS A 24 16.71 -0.76 0.69
N GLU A 25 17.54 -0.84 1.71
CA GLU A 25 17.13 -1.18 3.07
C GLU A 25 16.66 0.07 3.81
N VAL A 26 15.34 0.21 3.94
CA VAL A 26 14.70 1.35 4.59
C VAL A 26 14.09 0.96 5.93
N GLU A 27 13.89 1.94 6.79
CA GLU A 27 13.15 1.74 8.04
C GLU A 27 11.67 1.51 7.74
N LYS A 28 11.11 0.48 8.39
CA LYS A 28 9.68 0.25 8.46
C LYS A 28 9.04 1.35 9.29
N ILE A 29 7.93 1.88 8.81
CA ILE A 29 7.20 2.93 9.49
C ILE A 29 6.19 2.27 10.43
N ASN A 30 6.50 2.33 11.72
CA ASN A 30 5.57 1.99 12.79
C ASN A 30 5.08 3.29 13.43
N LYS A 31 3.80 3.58 13.28
CA LYS A 31 3.14 4.76 13.85
C LYS A 31 1.84 4.36 14.52
N SER A 32 1.47 5.09 15.58
CA SER A 32 0.19 4.89 16.26
C SER A 32 -0.98 5.30 15.36
N ASP A 33 -2.18 4.87 15.75
CA ASP A 33 -3.41 5.21 15.03
C ASP A 33 -3.66 6.73 15.01
N GLU A 34 -3.35 7.40 16.12
CA GLU A 34 -3.44 8.85 16.29
C GLU A 34 -2.41 9.60 15.43
N GLU A 35 -1.19 9.09 15.35
CA GLU A 35 -0.17 9.65 14.45
C GLU A 35 -0.64 9.55 12.99
N TRP A 36 -1.17 8.40 12.57
CA TRP A 36 -1.70 8.24 11.21
C TRP A 36 -2.89 9.15 10.94
N LYS A 37 -3.79 9.30 11.92
CA LYS A 37 -4.97 10.16 11.80
C LYS A 37 -4.61 11.64 11.69
N SER A 38 -3.51 12.07 12.28
CA SER A 38 -3.01 13.46 12.15
C SER A 38 -2.19 13.68 10.87
N TRP A 39 -1.51 12.65 10.36
CA TRP A 39 -0.68 12.73 9.15
C TRP A 39 -1.48 12.68 7.85
N LEU A 40 -2.61 11.95 7.83
CA LEU A 40 -3.41 11.70 6.63
C LEU A 40 -4.70 12.51 6.65
N ILE A 41 -5.20 12.87 5.47
CA ILE A 41 -6.57 13.40 5.39
C ILE A 41 -7.58 12.28 5.75
N PRO A 42 -8.77 12.63 6.25
CA PRO A 42 -9.72 11.63 6.79
C PRO A 42 -10.03 10.48 5.85
N GLN A 43 -10.19 10.76 4.55
CA GLN A 43 -10.45 9.74 3.53
C GLN A 43 -9.27 8.77 3.36
N GLN A 44 -8.04 9.28 3.20
CA GLN A 44 -6.84 8.45 3.08
C GLN A 44 -6.64 7.58 4.32
N TYR A 45 -6.87 8.13 5.51
CA TYR A 45 -6.79 7.40 6.76
C TYR A 45 -7.82 6.26 6.82
N LEU A 46 -9.08 6.53 6.47
CA LEU A 46 -10.14 5.52 6.45
C LEU A 46 -9.77 4.35 5.52
N ILE A 47 -9.25 4.63 4.34
CA ILE A 47 -8.88 3.59 3.37
C ILE A 47 -7.68 2.81 3.84
N THR A 48 -6.57 3.51 4.08
CA THR A 48 -5.26 2.89 4.31
C THR A 48 -5.11 2.27 5.70
N ARG A 49 -5.91 2.70 6.69
CA ARG A 49 -5.81 2.23 8.09
C ARG A 49 -7.05 1.53 8.61
N LYS A 50 -8.24 1.92 8.16
CA LYS A 50 -9.49 1.25 8.57
C LYS A 50 -10.01 0.27 7.51
N LYS A 51 -9.21 -0.07 6.49
CA LYS A 51 -9.59 -0.92 5.35
C LYS A 51 -10.90 -0.45 4.69
N GLY A 52 -11.14 0.86 4.71
CA GLY A 52 -12.30 1.45 4.07
C GLY A 52 -12.19 1.32 2.56
N THR A 53 -13.30 1.04 1.90
CA THR A 53 -13.35 1.07 0.44
C THR A 53 -13.83 2.45 0.00
N GLU A 54 -13.05 3.14 -0.85
CA GLU A 54 -13.55 4.36 -1.49
C GLU A 54 -14.81 4.04 -2.30
N ARG A 55 -15.72 5.01 -2.44
CA ARG A 55 -16.83 4.85 -3.38
C ARG A 55 -16.25 4.63 -4.79
N ALA A 56 -16.79 3.66 -5.51
CA ALA A 56 -16.42 3.39 -6.90
C ALA A 56 -16.49 4.69 -7.72
N PHE A 57 -15.55 4.85 -8.66
CA PHE A 57 -15.47 6.00 -9.58
C PHE A 57 -15.17 7.38 -8.94
N SER A 58 -14.81 7.43 -7.65
CA SER A 58 -14.55 8.71 -6.94
C SER A 58 -13.08 9.02 -6.67
N GLY A 59 -12.18 8.06 -6.88
CA GLY A 59 -10.76 8.23 -6.66
C GLY A 59 -10.13 9.17 -7.70
N LYS A 60 -9.35 10.16 -7.23
CA LYS A 60 -8.61 11.14 -8.07
C LYS A 60 -7.75 10.47 -9.18
N TYR A 61 -7.36 9.21 -8.97
CA TYR A 61 -6.49 8.44 -9.87
C TYR A 61 -7.24 7.44 -10.76
N TYR A 62 -8.57 7.34 -10.66
CA TYR A 62 -9.37 6.42 -11.47
C TYR A 62 -9.26 6.75 -12.98
N THR A 63 -9.43 8.02 -13.34
CA THR A 63 -9.33 8.51 -14.73
C THR A 63 -7.91 8.90 -15.16
N LEU A 64 -6.95 8.93 -14.23
CA LEU A 64 -5.58 9.30 -14.55
C LEU A 64 -4.94 8.16 -15.35
N LYS A 65 -4.65 8.45 -16.63
CA LYS A 65 -3.88 7.61 -17.56
C LYS A 65 -2.45 8.13 -17.74
N GLU A 66 -2.00 9.01 -16.84
CA GLU A 66 -0.65 9.56 -16.92
C GLU A 66 0.38 8.45 -16.67
N GLU A 67 1.41 8.44 -17.52
CA GLU A 67 2.56 7.57 -17.36
C GLU A 67 3.30 7.94 -16.07
N GLY A 68 3.57 6.95 -15.23
CA GLY A 68 4.26 7.17 -13.97
C GLY A 68 4.14 6.04 -12.96
N ILE A 69 4.66 6.31 -11.77
CA ILE A 69 4.67 5.36 -10.65
C ILE A 69 3.67 5.80 -9.58
N TYR A 70 2.76 4.90 -9.26
CA TYR A 70 1.82 5.03 -8.14
C TYR A 70 2.54 4.72 -6.84
N ARG A 71 2.60 5.73 -5.97
CA ARG A 71 3.27 5.66 -4.67
C ARG A 71 2.29 5.52 -3.52
N CYS A 72 2.72 4.84 -2.46
CA CYS A 72 1.98 4.76 -1.22
C CYS A 72 1.74 6.16 -0.65
N VAL A 73 0.48 6.55 -0.47
CA VAL A 73 0.13 7.86 0.08
C VAL A 73 0.64 8.08 1.51
N CYS A 74 0.85 6.99 2.26
CA CYS A 74 1.33 7.04 3.64
C CYS A 74 2.85 7.24 3.75
N CYS A 75 3.64 6.57 2.91
CA CYS A 75 5.10 6.49 3.08
C CYS A 75 5.93 6.81 1.84
N GLY A 76 5.28 7.05 0.70
CA GLY A 76 5.94 7.39 -0.56
C GLY A 76 6.61 6.22 -1.29
N THR A 77 6.53 4.99 -0.77
CA THR A 77 7.08 3.79 -1.45
C THR A 77 6.44 3.61 -2.82
N ASP A 78 7.25 3.32 -3.85
CA ASP A 78 6.77 2.96 -5.18
C ASP A 78 5.99 1.63 -5.12
N LEU A 79 4.75 1.59 -5.62
CA LEU A 79 3.90 0.40 -5.51
C LEU A 79 3.54 -0.20 -6.88
N PHE A 80 3.02 0.61 -7.79
CA PHE A 80 2.52 0.14 -9.09
C PHE A 80 2.99 1.07 -10.21
N SER A 81 3.22 0.52 -11.41
CA SER A 81 3.51 1.33 -12.60
C SER A 81 2.23 1.55 -13.40
N SER A 82 2.09 2.68 -14.08
CA SER A 82 1.08 2.86 -15.12
C SER A 82 1.16 1.78 -16.20
N ASP A 83 2.34 1.23 -16.46
CA ASP A 83 2.53 0.17 -17.47
C ASP A 83 1.81 -1.13 -17.10
N THR A 84 1.60 -1.35 -15.80
CA THR A 84 0.87 -2.51 -15.30
C THR A 84 -0.60 -2.21 -15.03
N LYS A 85 -1.05 -0.97 -15.28
CA LYS A 85 -2.42 -0.53 -15.09
C LYS A 85 -3.31 -1.01 -16.24
N PHE A 86 -4.48 -1.53 -15.92
CA PHE A 86 -5.49 -1.88 -16.91
C PHE A 86 -6.88 -1.41 -16.47
N GLU A 87 -7.77 -1.24 -17.44
CA GLU A 87 -9.17 -0.89 -17.18
C GLU A 87 -9.97 -2.17 -16.95
N SER A 88 -10.17 -2.56 -15.69
CA SER A 88 -10.98 -3.72 -15.30
C SER A 88 -12.49 -3.47 -15.37
N GLY A 89 -12.93 -2.22 -15.55
CA GLY A 89 -14.33 -1.82 -15.44
C GLY A 89 -14.90 -1.86 -14.01
N SER A 90 -14.06 -2.15 -13.00
CA SER A 90 -14.47 -2.28 -11.59
C SER A 90 -14.82 -0.96 -10.89
N GLY A 91 -14.33 0.18 -11.39
CA GLY A 91 -14.48 1.49 -10.75
C GLY A 91 -13.33 1.90 -9.82
N TRP A 92 -12.26 1.09 -9.72
CA TRP A 92 -11.00 1.41 -9.03
C TRP A 92 -9.79 1.14 -9.94
N PRO A 93 -8.60 1.73 -9.65
CA PRO A 93 -7.38 1.42 -10.39
C PRO A 93 -6.99 -0.06 -10.22
N SER A 94 -6.93 -0.80 -11.33
CA SER A 94 -6.49 -2.20 -11.34
C SER A 94 -5.12 -2.32 -11.98
N PHE A 95 -4.28 -3.17 -11.38
CA PHE A 95 -2.92 -3.45 -11.85
C PHE A 95 -2.69 -4.96 -11.82
N TRP A 96 -2.06 -5.50 -12.86
CA TRP A 96 -1.77 -6.95 -12.92
C TRP A 96 -0.47 -7.32 -12.17
N ALA A 97 0.41 -6.35 -11.87
CA ALA A 97 1.58 -6.57 -11.03
C ALA A 97 2.05 -5.29 -10.30
N PRO A 98 2.62 -5.42 -9.08
CA PRO A 98 3.37 -4.34 -8.44
C PRO A 98 4.71 -4.10 -9.15
N VAL A 99 5.34 -2.95 -8.89
CA VAL A 99 6.72 -2.68 -9.37
C VAL A 99 7.74 -3.66 -8.82
N SER A 100 7.45 -4.24 -7.63
CA SER A 100 8.23 -5.32 -7.04
C SER A 100 7.44 -6.00 -5.93
N GLU A 101 7.55 -7.33 -5.83
CA GLU A 101 7.08 -8.11 -4.68
C GLU A 101 7.74 -7.69 -3.36
N LYS A 102 8.88 -6.97 -3.41
CA LYS A 102 9.51 -6.40 -2.22
C LYS A 102 8.76 -5.20 -1.65
N ASN A 103 7.86 -4.58 -2.41
CA ASN A 103 7.23 -3.31 -2.01
C ASN A 103 5.84 -3.52 -1.40
N VAL A 104 5.24 -4.67 -1.67
CA VAL A 104 3.93 -5.10 -1.18
C VAL A 104 4.08 -6.35 -0.32
N SER A 105 3.12 -6.57 0.56
CA SER A 105 2.94 -7.83 1.27
C SER A 105 1.48 -8.24 1.14
N THR A 106 1.21 -9.53 1.26
CA THR A 106 -0.15 -10.08 1.20
C THR A 106 -0.55 -10.64 2.56
N ASN A 107 -1.80 -10.39 2.96
CA ASN A 107 -2.41 -10.97 4.15
C ASN A 107 -3.73 -11.65 3.79
N ILE A 108 -4.08 -12.71 4.52
CA ILE A 108 -5.39 -13.35 4.36
C ILE A 108 -6.42 -12.49 5.09
N ASP A 109 -7.42 -12.03 4.35
CA ASP A 109 -8.58 -11.30 4.85
C ASP A 109 -9.80 -12.23 4.89
N TYR A 110 -10.39 -12.34 6.09
CA TYR A 110 -11.58 -13.15 6.36
C TYR A 110 -12.87 -12.31 6.37
N GLY A 111 -12.81 -11.05 5.92
CA GLY A 111 -13.95 -10.15 5.84
C GLY A 111 -15.08 -10.63 4.92
N ASP A 112 -16.30 -10.16 5.19
CA ASP A 112 -17.50 -10.35 4.35
C ASP A 112 -17.87 -11.81 4.01
N GLY A 113 -17.43 -12.78 4.83
CA GLY A 113 -17.76 -14.20 4.65
C GLY A 113 -17.06 -14.86 3.45
N ARG A 114 -16.02 -14.22 2.90
CA ARG A 114 -15.18 -14.75 1.82
C ARG A 114 -13.71 -14.66 2.22
N ILE A 115 -12.91 -15.64 1.80
CA ILE A 115 -11.45 -15.59 1.97
C ILE A 115 -10.90 -14.77 0.79
N ARG A 116 -10.23 -13.66 1.09
CA ARG A 116 -9.58 -12.79 0.09
C ARG A 116 -8.12 -12.59 0.45
N THR A 117 -7.30 -12.27 -0.53
CA THR A 117 -5.90 -11.90 -0.30
C THR A 117 -5.79 -10.38 -0.30
N GLU A 118 -5.66 -9.79 0.89
CA GLU A 118 -5.40 -8.35 1.05
C GLU A 118 -3.98 -8.01 0.64
N VAL A 119 -3.81 -6.92 -0.10
CA VAL A 119 -2.51 -6.34 -0.43
C VAL A 119 -2.26 -5.14 0.46
N ILE A 120 -1.11 -5.14 1.14
CA ILE A 120 -0.66 -4.05 2.01
C ILE A 120 0.72 -3.55 1.58
N CYS A 121 1.03 -2.29 1.90
CA CYS A 121 2.37 -1.75 1.69
C CYS A 121 3.35 -2.38 2.69
N ARG A 122 4.43 -3.00 2.20
CA ARG A 122 5.41 -3.67 3.07
C ARG A 122 6.10 -2.73 4.07
N ARG A 123 6.26 -1.46 3.71
CA ARG A 123 6.98 -0.47 4.53
C ARG A 123 6.15 0.11 5.68
N CYS A 124 4.84 0.24 5.51
CA CYS A 124 4.02 0.96 6.49
C CYS A 124 2.70 0.27 6.81
N ASP A 125 2.48 -0.95 6.31
CA ASP A 125 1.28 -1.77 6.49
C ASP A 125 -0.03 -1.05 6.09
N ALA A 126 0.05 -0.09 5.17
CA ALA A 126 -1.12 0.59 4.63
C ALA A 126 -1.91 -0.37 3.74
N HIS A 127 -3.23 -0.46 3.94
CA HIS A 127 -4.14 -1.19 3.07
C HIS A 127 -4.13 -0.57 1.66
N LEU A 128 -3.91 -1.42 0.64
CA LEU A 128 -3.88 -1.02 -0.77
C LEU A 128 -5.07 -1.57 -1.56
N GLY A 129 -5.63 -2.71 -1.12
CA GLY A 129 -6.75 -3.38 -1.76
C GLY A 129 -6.67 -4.89 -1.58
N HIS A 130 -7.18 -5.63 -2.56
CA HIS A 130 -7.14 -7.09 -2.59
C HIS A 130 -6.70 -7.59 -3.97
N VAL A 131 -6.00 -8.72 -3.98
CA VAL A 131 -5.74 -9.51 -5.20
C VAL A 131 -6.90 -10.49 -5.40
N PHE A 132 -7.30 -10.61 -6.65
CA PHE A 132 -8.26 -11.58 -7.14
C PHE A 132 -7.55 -12.40 -8.22
N ASP A 133 -7.76 -13.73 -8.25
CA ASP A 133 -7.16 -14.64 -9.24
C ASP A 133 -7.97 -14.66 -10.56
N ASP A 134 -8.50 -13.51 -11.00
CA ASP A 134 -9.47 -13.41 -12.08
C ASP A 134 -8.91 -12.94 -13.44
N GLY A 135 -7.58 -12.80 -13.59
CA GLY A 135 -6.96 -12.50 -14.89
C GLY A 135 -5.44 -12.34 -14.89
#